data_AF-A0AAW2IDN1-F1
#
_entry.id   AF-A0AAW2IDN1-F1
#
_cell.length_a   1.000
_cell.length_b   1.000
_cell.length_c   1.000
_cell.angle_alpha   90.00
_cell.angle_beta   90.00
_cell.angle_gamma   90.00
#
_symmetry.space_group_name_H-M   'P 1'
#
loop_
_entity.id
_entity.type
_entity.pdbx_description
1 polymer ?
#
loop_
_entity_poly.entity_id
_entity_poly.type
_entity_poly.pdbx_seq_one_letter_code
_entity_poly.pdbx_strand_id
1 'polypeptide(L)'
;MSRYLWTLLAFAALLCIGYAEDTETPQVEDEKECLAAGGICVHISNCPVEKVSAQAKCSKQDFGAVCCHSANPPTETRCEKLHGACKTFCGDNVKLTQAQDCPSDQFCCALV
;
A
#
# COMPACT_ATOMS: atom_id res chain seq x y z
N MET A 1 28.92 43.91 -18.86
CA MET A 1 27.68 43.12 -19.04
C MET A 1 27.91 41.68 -18.58
N SER A 2 27.65 41.30 -17.32
CA SER A 2 27.74 39.87 -16.89
C SER A 2 27.14 39.58 -15.51
N ARG A 3 26.06 40.26 -15.11
CA ARG A 3 25.38 39.98 -13.83
C ARG A 3 23.95 39.49 -14.02
N TYR A 4 23.29 39.96 -15.09
CA TYR A 4 21.92 39.57 -15.45
C TYR A 4 21.81 38.17 -16.09
N LEU A 5 22.90 37.66 -16.68
CA LEU A 5 22.88 36.33 -17.32
C LEU A 5 22.83 35.20 -16.29
N TRP A 6 23.52 35.36 -15.16
CA TRP A 6 23.52 34.40 -14.07
C TRP A 6 22.20 34.41 -13.28
N THR A 7 21.58 35.58 -13.09
CA THR A 7 20.29 35.66 -12.41
C THR A 7 19.15 35.06 -13.24
N LEU A 8 19.18 35.24 -14.57
CA LEU A 8 18.21 34.61 -15.47
C LEU A 8 18.35 33.08 -15.51
N LEU A 9 19.58 32.56 -15.52
CA LEU A 9 19.83 31.11 -15.43
C LEU A 9 19.36 30.51 -14.10
N ALA A 10 19.59 31.21 -12.98
CA ALA A 10 19.12 30.75 -11.67
C ALA A 10 17.59 30.76 -11.57
N PHE A 11 16.93 31.78 -12.12
CA PHE A 11 15.46 31.84 -12.17
C PHE A 11 14.85 30.75 -13.06
N ALA A 12 15.45 30.47 -14.21
CA ALA A 12 15.02 29.39 -15.09
C ALA A 12 15.16 28.02 -14.41
N ALA A 13 16.27 27.79 -13.68
CA ALA A 13 16.47 26.57 -12.91
C ALA A 13 15.45 26.42 -11.76
N LEU A 14 15.11 27.51 -11.06
CA LEU A 14 14.08 27.53 -10.02
C LEU A 14 12.67 27.24 -10.56
N LEU A 15 12.36 27.67 -11.79
CA LEU A 15 11.08 27.37 -12.44
C LEU A 15 10.95 25.90 -12.88
N CYS A 16 12.06 25.22 -13.15
CA CYS A 16 12.03 23.82 -13.60
C CYS A 16 11.86 22.79 -12.46
N ILE A 17 12.07 23.15 -11.19
CA ILE A 17 11.98 22.19 -10.06
C ILE A 17 10.51 21.92 -9.66
N GLY A 18 9.56 22.73 -10.13
CA GLY A 18 8.18 22.74 -9.63
C GLY A 18 7.17 21.83 -10.32
N TYR A 19 7.52 21.13 -11.41
CA TYR A 19 6.60 20.21 -12.07
C TYR A 19 6.91 18.78 -11.66
N ALA A 20 6.49 18.41 -10.44
CA ALA A 20 6.09 17.03 -10.23
C ALA A 20 4.77 16.86 -10.98
N GLU A 21 4.82 16.28 -12.18
CA GLU A 21 3.63 15.75 -12.84
C GLU A 21 3.02 14.73 -11.87
N ASP A 22 1.94 15.12 -11.19
CA ASP A 22 1.00 14.20 -10.60
C ASP A 22 0.56 13.27 -11.73
N THR A 23 1.18 12.09 -11.77
CA THR A 23 0.76 11.03 -12.66
C THR A 23 -0.67 10.69 -12.27
N GLU A 24 -1.63 11.21 -13.04
CA GLU A 24 -3.03 10.79 -13.02
C GLU A 24 -3.05 9.26 -13.14
N THR A 25 -3.11 8.60 -11.98
CA THR A 25 -3.50 7.20 -11.93
C THR A 25 -4.96 7.19 -12.35
N PRO A 26 -5.35 6.33 -13.31
CA PRO A 26 -6.74 6.26 -13.76
C PRO A 26 -7.61 6.13 -12.52
N GLN A 27 -8.55 7.07 -12.34
CA GLN A 27 -9.35 7.13 -11.12
C GLN A 27 -10.13 5.83 -10.98
N VAL A 28 -9.63 4.95 -10.12
CA VAL A 28 -10.33 3.75 -9.74
C VAL A 28 -11.38 4.17 -8.72
N GLU A 29 -12.62 4.33 -9.17
CA GLU A 29 -13.72 4.61 -8.27
C GLU A 29 -14.01 3.38 -7.42
N ASP A 30 -14.00 3.57 -6.11
CA ASP A 30 -14.38 2.52 -5.19
C ASP A 30 -15.87 2.23 -5.28
N GLU A 31 -16.20 1.00 -5.70
CA GLU A 31 -17.58 0.57 -5.83
C GLU A 31 -18.16 0.19 -4.47
N LYS A 32 -19.43 0.59 -4.24
CA LYS A 32 -20.15 0.36 -2.98
C LYS A 32 -20.13 -1.11 -2.54
N GLU A 33 -20.16 -2.05 -3.48
CA GLU A 33 -20.13 -3.49 -3.22
C GLU A 33 -18.76 -3.93 -2.68
N CYS A 34 -17.67 -3.38 -3.21
CA CYS A 34 -16.32 -3.66 -2.74
C CYS A 34 -16.04 -3.00 -1.39
N LEU A 35 -16.47 -1.75 -1.21
CA LEU A 35 -16.37 -1.03 0.07
C LEU A 35 -17.19 -1.71 1.17
N ALA A 36 -18.40 -2.18 0.87
CA ALA A 36 -19.23 -2.92 1.83
C ALA A 36 -18.59 -4.25 2.26
N ALA A 37 -17.73 -4.83 1.39
CA ALA A 37 -16.93 -6.01 1.70
C ALA A 37 -15.59 -5.68 2.40
N GLY A 38 -15.30 -4.41 2.69
CA GLY A 38 -14.05 -3.98 3.32
C GLY A 38 -12.84 -3.95 2.37
N GLY A 39 -13.07 -3.95 1.06
CA GLY A 39 -12.02 -3.85 0.04
C GLY A 39 -12.00 -2.50 -0.67
N ILE A 40 -11.04 -2.36 -1.57
CA ILE A 40 -11.01 -1.25 -2.54
C ILE A 40 -10.81 -1.79 -3.94
N CYS A 41 -11.20 -1.00 -4.93
CA CYS A 41 -10.99 -1.36 -6.32
C CYS A 41 -9.54 -1.05 -6.72
N VAL A 42 -8.85 -2.02 -7.31
CA VAL A 42 -7.51 -1.82 -7.88
C VAL A 42 -7.35 -2.66 -9.12
N HIS A 43 -6.40 -2.31 -9.99
CA HIS A 43 -6.01 -3.17 -11.09
C HIS A 43 -5.49 -4.52 -10.57
N ILE A 44 -5.80 -5.62 -11.25
CA ILE A 44 -5.42 -6.98 -10.82
C ILE A 44 -3.92 -7.16 -10.54
N SER A 45 -3.05 -6.43 -11.23
CA SER A 45 -1.60 -6.44 -10.99
C SER A 45 -1.18 -5.90 -9.62
N ASN A 46 -2.04 -5.09 -9.00
CA ASN A 46 -1.75 -4.39 -7.75
C ASN A 46 -2.41 -5.08 -6.54
N CYS A 47 -3.15 -6.17 -6.77
CA CYS A 47 -3.74 -6.97 -5.71
C CYS A 47 -3.05 -8.34 -5.62
N PRO A 48 -2.49 -8.73 -4.46
CA PRO A 48 -2.04 -10.10 -4.23
C PRO A 48 -3.20 -11.07 -4.49
N VAL A 49 -2.93 -12.20 -5.15
CA VAL A 49 -3.98 -13.17 -5.53
C VAL A 49 -4.79 -13.65 -4.32
N GLU A 50 -4.16 -13.82 -3.15
CA GLU A 50 -4.85 -14.19 -1.91
C GLU A 50 -5.82 -13.12 -1.36
N LYS A 51 -5.68 -11.87 -1.78
CA LYS A 51 -6.49 -10.73 -1.32
C LYS A 51 -7.60 -10.36 -2.32
N VAL A 52 -7.64 -11.03 -3.47
CA VAL A 52 -8.70 -10.83 -4.46
C VAL A 52 -10.00 -11.41 -3.89
N SER A 53 -11.01 -10.55 -3.75
CA SER A 53 -12.35 -10.97 -3.38
C SER A 53 -12.96 -11.83 -4.48
N ALA A 54 -13.41 -13.03 -4.12
CA ALA A 54 -14.21 -13.87 -5.02
C ALA A 54 -15.67 -13.39 -5.12
N GLN A 55 -16.14 -12.63 -4.13
CA GLN A 55 -17.55 -12.29 -3.92
C GLN A 55 -17.89 -10.87 -4.38
N ALA A 56 -17.01 -9.92 -4.09
CA ALA A 56 -17.17 -8.51 -4.48
C ALA A 56 -16.33 -8.23 -5.73
N LYS A 57 -16.88 -7.44 -6.65
CA LYS A 57 -16.24 -7.09 -7.92
C LYS A 57 -16.26 -5.58 -8.14
N CYS A 58 -15.38 -5.12 -9.00
CA CYS A 58 -15.33 -3.74 -9.48
C CYS A 58 -15.84 -3.74 -10.93
N SER A 59 -17.15 -3.95 -11.07
CA SER A 59 -17.79 -4.30 -12.35
C SER A 59 -18.04 -3.09 -13.25
N LYS A 60 -17.97 -1.87 -12.71
CA LYS A 60 -18.10 -0.62 -13.47
C LYS A 60 -16.80 -0.18 -14.13
N GLN A 61 -15.71 -0.92 -13.92
CA GLN A 61 -14.38 -0.58 -14.39
C GLN A 61 -13.97 -1.50 -15.55
N ASP A 62 -13.73 -0.93 -16.74
CA ASP A 62 -13.50 -1.69 -17.98
C ASP A 62 -12.07 -2.25 -18.15
N PHE A 63 -11.17 -2.01 -17.20
CA PHE A 63 -9.74 -2.34 -17.32
C PHE A 63 -9.29 -3.48 -16.41
N GLY A 64 -10.20 -4.39 -16.03
CA GLY A 64 -9.83 -5.56 -15.22
C GLY A 64 -9.53 -5.23 -13.76
N ALA A 65 -10.28 -4.27 -13.19
CA ALA A 65 -10.22 -3.99 -11.77
C ALA A 65 -10.83 -5.14 -10.95
N VAL A 66 -10.20 -5.44 -9.83
CA VAL A 66 -10.64 -6.45 -8.87
C VAL A 66 -10.88 -5.80 -7.52
N CYS A 67 -11.82 -6.34 -6.76
CA CYS A 67 -12.00 -5.91 -5.38
C CYS A 67 -10.92 -6.55 -4.51
N CYS A 68 -10.01 -5.74 -4.00
CA CYS A 68 -8.90 -6.19 -3.17
C CYS A 68 -9.20 -5.91 -1.70
N HIS A 69 -9.24 -6.97 -0.88
CA HIS A 69 -9.42 -6.86 0.56
C HIS A 69 -8.15 -6.26 1.17
N SER A 70 -8.16 -4.95 1.40
CA SER A 70 -7.01 -4.13 1.80
C SER A 70 -5.90 -4.06 0.74
N ALA A 71 -5.91 -3.03 -0.10
CA ALA A 71 -4.90 -2.81 -1.17
C ALA A 71 -3.48 -2.57 -0.68
N ASN A 72 -3.27 -2.37 0.61
CA ASN A 72 -1.91 -2.39 1.14
C ASN A 72 -1.64 -3.81 1.67
N PRO A 73 -0.69 -4.58 1.11
CA PRO A 73 0.02 -5.53 1.95
C PRO A 73 0.41 -4.81 3.25
N PRO A 74 0.37 -5.47 4.42
CA PRO A 74 0.82 -4.82 5.65
C PRO A 74 2.22 -4.26 5.37
N THR A 75 2.33 -2.93 5.32
CA THR A 75 3.60 -2.26 4.99
C THR A 75 4.63 -2.52 6.07
N GLU A 76 4.16 -2.92 7.25
CA GLU A 76 4.95 -3.33 8.38
C GLU A 76 4.82 -4.83 8.59
N THR A 77 5.91 -5.54 8.35
CA THR A 77 6.04 -6.98 8.55
C THR A 77 6.96 -7.31 9.72
N ARG A 78 7.49 -6.31 10.43
CA ARG A 78 8.35 -6.54 11.60
C ARG A 78 7.52 -6.71 12.85
N CYS A 79 7.77 -7.79 13.59
CA CYS A 79 7.01 -8.16 14.77
C CYS A 79 7.00 -7.05 15.83
N GLU A 80 8.15 -6.42 16.08
CA GLU A 80 8.28 -5.34 17.06
C GLU A 80 7.42 -4.11 16.72
N LYS A 81 7.28 -3.82 15.43
CA LYS A 81 6.50 -2.67 14.93
C LYS A 81 5.00 -2.93 14.92
N LEU A 82 4.62 -4.20 15.04
CA LEU A 82 3.26 -4.65 15.25
C LEU A 82 2.94 -4.80 16.74
N HIS A 83 3.77 -4.24 17.62
CA HIS A 83 3.65 -4.36 19.08
C HIS A 83 3.71 -5.81 19.57
N GLY A 84 4.46 -6.65 18.85
CA GLY A 84 4.68 -8.05 19.19
C GLY A 84 6.11 -8.35 19.60
N ALA A 85 6.33 -9.59 20.04
CA ALA A 85 7.65 -10.18 20.23
C ALA A 85 7.68 -11.59 19.63
N CYS A 86 8.81 -11.96 19.02
CA CYS A 86 9.01 -13.33 18.54
C CYS A 86 9.17 -14.28 19.73
N LYS A 87 8.33 -15.30 19.79
CA LYS A 87 8.33 -16.32 20.84
C LYS A 87 8.08 -17.70 20.24
N THR A 88 8.59 -18.74 20.88
CA THR A 88 8.37 -20.14 20.46
C THR A 88 6.94 -20.61 20.66
N PHE A 89 6.18 -19.95 21.55
CA PHE A 89 4.78 -20.26 21.81
C PHE A 89 3.98 -19.02 22.20
N CYS A 90 2.78 -18.92 21.62
CA CYS A 90 1.69 -18.09 22.11
C CYS A 90 0.34 -18.65 21.66
N GLY A 91 -0.72 -18.29 22.37
CA GLY A 91 -2.08 -18.71 22.01
C GLY A 91 -2.46 -18.20 20.62
N ASP A 92 -3.28 -18.96 19.89
CA ASP A 92 -3.61 -18.62 18.50
C ASP A 92 -4.32 -17.27 18.37
N ASN A 93 -5.04 -16.84 19.40
CA ASN A 93 -5.73 -15.54 19.45
C ASN A 93 -4.78 -14.33 19.56
N VAL A 94 -3.49 -14.54 19.84
CA VAL A 94 -2.49 -13.46 19.98
C VAL A 94 -1.35 -13.59 18.97
N LYS A 95 -1.43 -14.52 18.02
CA LYS A 95 -0.46 -14.64 16.93
C LYS A 95 -0.71 -13.57 15.86
N LEU A 96 0.35 -12.86 15.50
CA LEU A 96 0.36 -11.87 14.44
C LEU A 96 0.97 -12.49 13.18
N THR A 97 0.10 -13.09 12.33
CA THR A 97 0.52 -13.81 11.11
C THR A 97 1.08 -12.90 10.01
N GLN A 98 0.91 -11.59 10.15
CA GLN A 98 1.44 -10.59 9.24
C GLN A 98 2.96 -10.35 9.41
N ALA A 99 3.56 -10.80 10.52
CA ALA A 99 4.98 -10.65 10.77
C ALA A 99 5.80 -11.74 10.04
N GLN A 100 6.93 -11.36 9.44
CA GLN A 100 7.79 -12.25 8.64
C GLN A 100 9.25 -12.26 9.10
N ASP A 101 9.59 -11.46 10.11
CA ASP A 101 10.95 -11.28 10.64
C ASP A 101 11.30 -12.21 11.80
N CYS A 102 10.37 -13.05 12.25
CA CYS A 102 10.66 -14.04 13.28
C CYS A 102 11.46 -15.23 12.74
N PRO A 103 12.36 -15.81 13.56
CA PRO A 103 13.04 -17.07 13.25
C PRO A 103 12.06 -18.20 12.94
N SER A 104 12.48 -19.20 12.15
CA SER A 104 11.62 -20.31 11.69
C SER A 104 10.96 -21.15 12.79
N ASP A 105 11.46 -21.07 14.03
CA ASP A 105 10.93 -21.74 15.22
C ASP A 105 10.10 -20.82 16.13
N GLN A 106 9.80 -19.60 15.69
CA GLN A 106 9.12 -18.58 16.47
C GLN A 106 7.93 -17.97 15.72
N PHE A 107 6.98 -17.50 16.50
CA PHE A 107 5.80 -16.77 16.04
C PHE A 107 5.85 -15.36 16.59
N CYS A 108 5.35 -14.40 15.83
CA CYS A 108 5.13 -13.07 16.37
C CYS A 108 3.89 -13.07 17.25
N CYS A 109 4.06 -12.68 18.51
CA CYS A 109 3.00 -12.72 19.51
C CYS A 109 2.73 -11.30 20.02
N ALA A 110 1.46 -10.88 19.97
CA ALA A 110 1.04 -9.59 20.50
C ALA A 110 1.36 -9.48 22.00
N LEU A 111 1.94 -8.35 22.42
CA LEU A 111 2.18 -8.02 23.82
C LEU A 111 0.96 -7.25 24.33
N VAL A 112 0.11 -7.92 25.12
CA VAL A 112 -1.02 -7.31 25.84
C VAL A 112 -0.57 -6.66 27.13
#